data_AF-A0A740BEX9-F1
#
_entry.id   AF-A0A740BEX9-F1
#
_cell.length_a   1.000
_cell.length_b   1.000
_cell.length_c   1.000
_cell.angle_alpha   90.00
_cell.angle_beta   90.00
_cell.angle_gamma   90.00
#
_symmetry.space_group_name_H-M   'P 1'
#
loop_
_entity.id
_entity.type
_entity.pdbx_description
1 polymer ?
#
loop_
_entity_poly.entity_id
_entity_poly.type
_entity_poly.pdbx_seq_one_letter_code
_entity_poly.pdbx_strand_id
1 'polypeptide(L)' 'MRTVKLTPKASEDLENIWHYGWQHFGEIQADRYINHLSEIFSIMSANNIGTPRPELGEYIYA' A
#
# COMPACT_ATOMS: atom_id res chain seq x y z
N MET A 1 -7.57 16.67 -0.83
CA MET A 1 -6.94 15.34 -0.62
C MET A 1 -8.05 14.32 -0.54
N ARG A 2 -8.03 13.26 -1.36
CA ARG A 2 -9.05 12.20 -1.27
C ARG A 2 -8.67 11.26 -0.14
N THR A 3 -9.66 10.74 0.59
CA THR A 3 -9.41 9.72 1.61
C THR A 3 -9.18 8.38 0.93
N VAL A 4 -8.00 7.78 1.15
CA VAL A 4 -7.75 6.39 0.75
C VAL A 4 -8.50 5.46 1.70
N LYS A 5 -9.27 4.54 1.15
CA LYS A 5 -9.95 3.49 1.92
C LYS A 5 -9.33 2.15 1.54
N LEU A 6 -8.82 1.45 2.54
CA LEU A 6 -8.32 0.10 2.37
C LEU A 6 -9.46 -0.90 2.56
N THR A 7 -9.47 -1.95 1.75
CA THR A 7 -10.31 -3.12 2.02
C THR A 7 -9.75 -3.86 3.24
N PRO A 8 -10.55 -4.67 3.94
CA PRO A 8 -10.05 -5.47 5.06
C PRO A 8 -8.85 -6.34 4.68
N LYS A 9 -8.84 -6.90 3.46
CA LYS A 9 -7.73 -7.71 2.96
C LYS A 9 -6.45 -6.88 2.76
N ALA A 10 -6.57 -5.68 2.20
CA ALA A 10 -5.41 -4.80 2.03
C ALA A 10 -4.80 -4.36 3.38
N SER A 11 -5.61 -4.18 4.43
CA SER A 11 -5.09 -3.92 5.78
C SER A 11 -4.33 -5.14 6.34
N GLU A 12 -4.89 -6.35 6.19
CA GLU A 12 -4.21 -7.60 6.57
C GLU A 12 -2.88 -7.78 5.82
N ASP A 13 -2.84 -7.42 4.53
CA ASP A 13 -1.63 -7.49 3.73
C ASP A 13 -0.55 -6.54 4.27
N LEU A 14 -0.91 -5.33 4.72
CA LEU A 14 0.05 -4.41 5.36
C LEU A 14 0.58 -4.96 6.69
N GLU A 15 -0.27 -5.58 7.51
CA GLU A 15 0.16 -6.23 8.75
C GLU A 15 1.14 -7.38 8.47
N ASN A 16 0.82 -8.23 7.49
CA ASN A 16 1.69 -9.33 7.07
C ASN A 16 3.04 -8.84 6.52
N ILE A 17 3.03 -7.76 5.71
CA ILE A 17 4.25 -7.11 5.21
C ILE A 17 5.09 -6.58 6.37
N TRP A 18 4.48 -5.91 7.35
CA TRP A 18 5.19 -5.41 8.52
C TRP A 18 5.78 -6.55 9.34
N HIS A 19 5.01 -7.60 9.62
CA HIS A 19 5.48 -8.76 10.37
C HIS A 19 6.66 -9.45 9.70
N TYR A 20 6.59 -9.65 8.38
CA TYR A 20 7.72 -10.16 7.60
C TYR A 20 8.93 -9.23 7.72
N GLY A 21 8.72 -7.93 7.54
CA GLY A 21 9.77 -6.92 7.68
C GLY A 21 10.46 -6.97 9.05
N TRP A 22 9.67 -7.08 10.11
CA TRP A 22 10.13 -7.14 11.48
C TRP A 22 10.95 -8.40 11.75
N GLN A 23 10.44 -9.56 11.34
CA GLN A 23 11.10 -10.86 11.52
C GLN A 23 12.45 -10.96 10.80
N HIS A 24 12.57 -10.35 9.62
CA HIS A 24 13.74 -10.51 8.77
C HIS A 24 14.74 -9.33 8.81
N PHE A 25 14.26 -8.12 9.10
CA PHE A 25 15.07 -6.89 9.00
C PHE A 25 14.99 -5.99 10.24
N GLY A 26 14.20 -6.38 11.25
CA GLY A 26 14.00 -5.61 12.48
C GLY A 26 12.94 -4.52 12.37
N GLU A 27 12.47 -4.06 13.53
CA GLU A 27 11.32 -3.15 13.69
C GLU A 27 11.49 -1.84 12.93
N ILE A 28 12.65 -1.19 13.06
CA ILE A 28 12.95 0.09 12.39
C ILE A 28 12.77 -0.01 10.86
N GLN A 29 13.16 -1.14 10.27
CA GLN A 29 13.04 -1.35 8.83
C GLN A 29 11.60 -1.66 8.43
N ALA A 30 10.86 -2.42 9.24
CA ALA A 30 9.44 -2.69 9.04
C ALA A 30 8.60 -1.40 9.08
N ASP A 31 8.81 -0.57 10.11
CA ASP A 31 8.14 0.73 10.27
C ASP A 31 8.44 1.65 9.09
N ARG A 32 9.72 1.76 8.70
CA ARG A 32 10.12 2.57 7.56
C ARG A 32 9.39 2.15 6.29
N TYR A 33 9.25 0.84 6.05
CA TYR A 33 8.61 0.33 4.85
C TYR A 33 7.11 0.60 4.83
N ILE A 34 6.40 0.39 5.94
CA ILE A 34 4.96 0.70 6.05
C ILE A 34 4.68 2.21 5.94
N ASN A 35 5.53 3.04 6.55
CA ASN A 35 5.43 4.49 6.40
C ASN A 35 5.62 4.92 4.95
N HIS A 36 6.58 4.32 4.24
CA HIS A 36 6.79 4.58 2.82
C HIS A 36 5.58 4.20 1.95
N LEU A 37 4.96 3.04 2.19
CA LEU A 37 3.71 2.66 1.51
C LEU A 37 2.57 3.67 1.78
N SER A 38 2.48 4.17 3.01
CA SER A 38 1.48 5.18 3.40
C SER A 38 1.69 6.53 2.70
N GLU A 39 2.94 6.93 2.47
CA GLU A 39 3.29 8.10 1.66
C GLU A 39 2.85 7.92 0.20
N ILE A 40 3.10 6.73 -0.37
CA ILE A 40 2.66 6.40 -1.74
C ILE A 40 1.14 6.50 -1.87
N PHE A 41 0.37 5.98 -0.91
CA PHE A 41 -1.10 6.12 -0.91
C PHE A 41 -1.52 7.60 -0.91
N SER A 42 -0.82 8.44 -0.17
CA SER A 42 -1.09 9.88 -0.14
C SER A 42 -0.85 10.52 -1.52
N ILE A 43 0.24 10.17 -2.19
CA ILE A 43 0.57 10.65 -3.54
C ILE A 43 -0.47 10.16 -4.56
N MET A 44 -0.86 8.88 -4.53
CA MET A 44 -1.89 8.32 -5.40
C MET A 44 -3.26 8.94 -5.15
N SER A 45 -3.59 9.30 -3.91
CA SER A 45 -4.86 9.97 -3.59
C SER A 45 -4.96 11.38 -4.20
N ALA A 46 -3.81 12.03 -4.37
CA ALA A 46 -3.70 13.38 -4.91
C ALA A 46 -3.52 13.40 -6.44
N ASN A 47 -3.05 12.30 -7.05
CA ASN A 47 -2.69 12.24 -8.46
C ASN A 47 -3.24 10.97 -9.13
N ASN A 48 -3.74 11.06 -10.35
CA ASN A 48 -4.28 9.92 -11.08
C ASN A 48 -3.18 9.14 -11.83
N ILE A 49 -2.21 8.61 -11.08
CA ILE A 49 -0.93 8.07 -11.60
C ILE A 49 -0.92 6.58 -11.89
N GLY A 50 -1.95 5.84 -11.49
CA GLY A 50 -2.03 4.40 -11.73
C GLY A 50 -2.19 4.09 -13.23
N THR A 51 -1.50 3.05 -13.70
CA THR A 51 -1.65 2.52 -15.06
C THR A 51 -2.85 1.58 -15.11
N PRO A 52 -3.83 1.77 -16.01
CA PRO A 52 -4.97 0.86 -16.13
C PRO A 52 -4.53 -0.58 -16.38
N ARG A 53 -5.15 -1.54 -15.67
CA ARG A 53 -4.92 -2.99 -15.78
C ARG A 53 -6.23 -3.70 -16.14
N PRO A 54 -6.77 -3.50 -17.36
CA PRO A 54 -8.07 -4.04 -17.76
C PRO A 54 -8.13 -5.58 -17.72
N GLU A 55 -6.98 -6.25 -17.82
CA GLU A 55 -6.85 -7.70 -17.68
C GLU A 55 -7.13 -8.21 -16.26
N LEU A 56 -7.07 -7.34 -15.25
CA LEU A 56 -7.36 -7.66 -13.85
C LEU A 56 -8.79 -7.26 -13.43
N GLY A 57 -9.48 -6.47 -14.25
CA GLY A 57 -10.83 -6.00 -14.01
C GLY A 57 -11.04 -4.54 -14.40
N GLU A 58 -12.32 -4.14 -14.44
CA GLU A 58 -12.68 -2.74 -14.68
C GLU A 58 -12.23 -1.86 -13.49
N TYR A 59 -11.68 -0.68 -13.80
CA TYR A 59 -11.17 0.28 -12.80
C TYR A 59 -10.02 -0.24 -11.91
N ILE A 60 -9.29 -1.28 -12.33
CA ILE A 60 -8.06 -1.71 -11.67
C ILE A 60 -6.87 -0.95 -12.27
N TYR A 61 -5.99 -0.45 -11.39
CA TYR A 61 -4.78 0.29 -11.76
C TYR A 61 -3.57 -0.26 -10.98
N ALA A 62 -2.37 -0.16 -11.55
CA ALA A 62 -1.08 -0.53 -10.93
C ALA A 62 -0.02 0.57 -11.08
#